data_AF-A0A8H6UB73-F1
#
_entry.id   AF-A0A8H6UB73-F1
#
_cell.length_a   1.000
_cell.length_b   1.000
_cell.length_c   1.000
_cell.angle_alpha   90.00
_cell.angle_beta   90.00
_cell.angle_gamma   90.00
#
_symmetry.space_group_name_H-M   'P 1'
#
loop_
_entity.id
_entity.type
_entity.pdbx_description
1 polymer ?
#
loop_
_entity_poly.entity_id
_entity_poly.type
_entity_poly.pdbx_seq_one_letter_code
_entity_poly.pdbx_strand_id
1 'polypeptide(L)'
;MSSQNYIAAAASLREAAKIPPSPLKVKCHPLEPQVTENVNRFFLEHWPFNTEEQRKKFCAMKCGQVICYCFPEALDDRIEIVARFIALAFFMVDGKAMESTFEDDDLHHPSYVSLVKNANTI
;
A
#
# COMPACT_ATOMS: atom_id res chain seq x y z
N MET A 1 29.30 -17.99 14.64
CA MET A 1 28.20 -17.89 15.63
C MET A 1 26.90 -18.14 14.88
N SER A 2 26.23 -19.24 15.27
CA SER A 2 25.49 -20.16 14.40
C SER A 2 24.13 -19.65 13.92
N SER A 3 23.82 -19.87 12.64
CA SER A 3 22.51 -19.64 11.99
C SER A 3 21.33 -20.30 12.74
N GLN A 4 21.60 -21.28 13.60
CA GLN A 4 20.61 -21.92 14.47
C GLN A 4 19.99 -20.97 15.51
N ASN A 5 20.72 -19.94 15.95
CA ASN A 5 20.22 -18.98 16.95
C ASN A 5 19.11 -18.08 16.37
N TYR A 6 19.19 -17.75 15.07
CA TYR A 6 18.18 -16.93 14.39
C TYR A 6 16.88 -17.71 14.15
N ILE A 7 16.98 -19.01 13.83
CA ILE A 7 15.83 -19.88 13.61
C ILE A 7 15.08 -20.13 14.92
N ALA A 8 15.81 -20.35 16.02
CA ALA A 8 15.23 -20.51 17.35
C ALA A 8 14.54 -19.23 17.86
N ALA A 9 15.13 -18.05 17.62
CA ALA A 9 14.51 -16.76 17.96
C ALA A 9 13.24 -16.50 17.14
N ALA A 10 13.25 -16.80 15.83
CA ALA A 10 12.07 -16.66 14.97
C ALA A 10 10.93 -17.60 15.38
N ALA A 11 11.24 -18.83 15.79
CA ALA A 11 10.26 -19.79 16.31
C ALA A 11 9.67 -19.33 17.65
N SER A 12 10.50 -18.77 18.54
CA SER A 12 10.06 -18.24 19.84
C SER A 12 9.16 -17.00 19.70
N LEU A 13 9.44 -16.10 18.75
CA LEU A 13 8.55 -14.98 18.42
C LEU A 13 7.20 -15.46 17.86
N ARG A 14 7.21 -16.55 17.09
CA ARG A 14 6.00 -17.16 16.53
C ARG A 14 5.12 -17.81 17.60
N GLU A 15 5.74 -18.41 18.61
CA GLU A 15 5.06 -19.00 19.77
C GLU A 15 4.50 -17.93 20.73
N ALA A 16 5.22 -16.81 20.88
CA ALA A 16 4.78 -15.67 21.70
C ALA A 16 3.60 -14.89 21.08
N ALA A 17 3.40 -14.99 19.76
CA ALA A 17 2.34 -14.29 19.03
C ALA A 17 1.08 -15.15 18.82
N LYS A 18 0.61 -15.85 19.85
CA LYS A 18 -0.66 -16.57 19.78
C LYS A 18 -1.81 -15.55 19.77
N ILE A 19 -2.25 -15.17 18.57
CA ILE A 19 -3.35 -14.21 18.37
C ILE A 19 -4.60 -14.78 19.05
N PRO A 20 -5.28 -14.02 19.94
CA PRO A 20 -6.50 -14.49 20.58
C PRO A 20 -7.57 -14.76 19.50
N PRO A 21 -8.41 -15.79 19.66
CA PRO A 21 -9.44 -16.09 18.70
C PRO A 21 -10.41 -14.91 18.58
N SER A 22 -10.65 -14.47 17.34
CA SER A 22 -11.59 -13.40 17.02
C SER A 22 -12.85 -14.00 16.38
N PRO A 23 -14.06 -13.52 16.73
CA PRO A 23 -15.29 -13.91 16.04
C PRO A 23 -15.39 -13.28 14.64
N LEU A 24 -14.51 -12.33 14.29
CA LEU A 24 -14.52 -11.64 13.00
C LEU A 24 -14.06 -12.58 11.88
N LYS A 25 -14.91 -12.74 10.86
CA LYS A 25 -14.56 -13.47 9.64
C LYS A 25 -13.95 -12.51 8.63
N VAL A 26 -12.76 -12.84 8.15
CA VAL A 26 -12.11 -12.10 7.07
C VAL A 26 -12.90 -12.34 5.79
N LYS A 27 -13.22 -11.25 5.08
CA LYS A 27 -13.72 -11.28 3.71
C LYS A 27 -12.72 -10.56 2.82
N CYS A 28 -12.60 -11.01 1.58
CA CYS A 28 -11.76 -10.38 0.56
C CYS A 28 -12.60 -10.14 -0.68
N HIS A 29 -12.37 -9.02 -1.36
CA HIS A 29 -12.99 -8.73 -2.64
C HIS A 29 -12.62 -9.80 -3.69
N PRO A 30 -13.56 -10.32 -4.50
CA PRO A 30 -13.28 -11.39 -5.47
C PRO A 30 -12.25 -11.00 -6.54
N LEU A 31 -12.18 -9.71 -6.89
CA LEU A 31 -11.25 -9.17 -7.88
C LEU A 31 -9.87 -8.80 -7.32
N GLU A 32 -9.54 -9.19 -6.09
CA GLU A 32 -8.25 -8.82 -5.45
C GLU A 32 -7.01 -9.05 -6.31
N PRO A 33 -6.83 -10.20 -6.99
CA PRO A 33 -5.62 -10.43 -7.78
C PRO A 33 -5.47 -9.43 -8.92
N GLN A 34 -6.58 -9.09 -9.58
CA GLN A 34 -6.61 -8.15 -10.71
C GLN A 34 -6.39 -6.71 -10.23
N VAL A 35 -7.06 -6.32 -9.15
CA VAL A 35 -6.91 -4.98 -8.55
C VAL A 35 -5.48 -4.77 -8.07
N THR A 36 -4.88 -5.75 -7.40
CA THR A 36 -3.49 -5.67 -6.93
C THR A 36 -2.52 -5.53 -8.10
N GLU A 37 -2.70 -6.27 -9.18
CA GLU A 37 -1.86 -6.16 -10.37
C GLU A 37 -2.00 -4.78 -11.05
N ASN A 38 -3.23 -4.32 -11.28
CA ASN A 38 -3.50 -3.05 -11.96
C ASN A 38 -2.97 -1.86 -11.17
N VAL A 39 -3.17 -1.85 -9.85
CA VAL A 39 -2.64 -0.81 -8.95
C VAL A 39 -1.11 -0.83 -9.01
N ASN A 40 -0.48 -2.00 -8.84
CA ASN A 40 0.97 -2.09 -8.87
C ASN A 40 1.54 -1.58 -10.20
N ARG A 41 0.93 -1.97 -11.32
CA ARG A 41 1.31 -1.52 -12.67
C ARG A 41 1.20 0.00 -12.80
N PHE A 42 0.06 0.57 -12.40
CA PHE A 42 -0.18 2.01 -12.48
C PHE A 42 0.91 2.81 -11.75
N PHE A 43 1.25 2.43 -10.51
CA PHE A 43 2.28 3.11 -9.74
C PHE A 43 3.68 2.88 -10.32
N LEU A 44 4.01 1.66 -10.78
CA LEU A 44 5.31 1.39 -11.41
C LEU A 44 5.55 2.22 -12.69
N GLU A 45 4.49 2.53 -13.43
CA GLU A 45 4.54 3.33 -14.66
C GLU A 45 4.55 4.85 -14.39
N HIS A 46 3.75 5.31 -13.42
CA HIS A 46 3.47 6.74 -13.25
C HIS A 46 4.17 7.38 -12.04
N TRP A 47 4.56 6.59 -11.04
CA TRP A 47 5.17 7.13 -9.82
C TRP A 47 6.69 7.28 -9.98
N PRO A 48 7.26 8.45 -9.68
CA PRO A 48 8.71 8.68 -9.75
C PRO A 48 9.40 8.06 -8.53
N PHE A 49 9.62 6.74 -8.57
CA PHE A 49 10.44 6.06 -7.56
C PHE A 49 11.91 6.48 -7.68
N ASN A 50 12.54 6.84 -6.56
CA ASN A 50 13.93 7.27 -6.52
C ASN A 50 14.91 6.08 -6.64
N THR A 51 14.50 4.90 -6.15
CA THR A 51 15.34 3.70 -6.16
C THR A 51 14.55 2.45 -6.54
N GLU A 52 15.25 1.45 -7.08
CA GLU A 52 14.68 0.14 -7.38
C GLU A 52 14.23 -0.60 -6.10
N GLU A 53 14.88 -0.31 -4.97
CA GLU A 53 14.48 -0.83 -3.65
C GLU A 53 13.10 -0.32 -3.23
N GLN A 54 12.79 0.95 -3.49
CA GLN A 54 11.45 1.50 -3.22
C GLN A 54 10.38 0.84 -4.09
N ARG A 55 10.69 0.53 -5.35
CA ARG A 55 9.79 -0.23 -6.25
C ARG A 55 9.51 -1.62 -5.71
N LYS A 56 10.55 -2.36 -5.30
CA LYS A 56 10.40 -3.71 -4.73
C LYS A 56 9.63 -3.68 -3.42
N LYS A 57 9.91 -2.69 -2.55
CA LYS A 57 9.18 -2.51 -1.29
C LYS A 57 7.71 -2.22 -1.53
N PHE A 58 7.38 -1.39 -2.52
CA PHE A 58 5.99 -1.15 -2.92
C PHE A 58 5.27 -2.42 -3.36
N CYS A 59 5.86 -3.19 -4.28
CA CYS A 59 5.27 -4.47 -4.70
C CYS A 59 5.11 -5.45 -3.53
N ALA A 60 6.03 -5.43 -2.55
CA ALA A 60 5.97 -6.27 -1.37
C ALA A 60 4.86 -5.86 -0.37
N MET A 61 4.49 -4.58 -0.31
CA MET A 61 3.42 -4.09 0.57
C MET A 61 2.03 -4.56 0.14
N LYS A 62 1.84 -4.96 -1.13
CA LYS A 62 0.57 -5.45 -1.68
C LYS A 62 -0.61 -4.54 -1.32
N CYS A 63 -0.47 -3.24 -1.59
CA CYS A 63 -1.48 -2.25 -1.19
C CYS A 63 -2.87 -2.59 -1.73
N GLY A 64 -3.00 -3.06 -2.97
CA GLY A 64 -4.29 -3.50 -3.54
C GLY A 64 -4.97 -4.61 -2.72
N GLN A 65 -4.18 -5.54 -2.18
CA GLN A 65 -4.67 -6.64 -1.34
C GLN A 65 -5.24 -6.13 -0.03
N VAL A 66 -4.55 -5.20 0.63
CA VAL A 66 -5.02 -4.58 1.89
C VAL A 66 -6.35 -3.89 1.67
N ILE A 67 -6.51 -3.14 0.57
CA ILE A 67 -7.76 -2.45 0.26
C ILE A 67 -8.89 -3.44 -0.03
N CYS A 68 -8.61 -4.56 -0.69
CA CYS A 68 -9.61 -5.62 -0.93
C CYS A 68 -10.07 -6.32 0.37
N TYR A 69 -9.26 -6.34 1.42
CA TYR A 69 -9.68 -6.77 2.76
C TYR A 69 -10.48 -5.70 3.51
N CYS A 70 -10.19 -4.41 3.29
CA CYS A 70 -10.93 -3.31 3.89
C CYS A 70 -12.32 -3.12 3.25
N PHE A 71 -12.45 -3.35 1.94
CA PHE A 71 -13.68 -3.13 1.19
C PHE A 71 -14.09 -4.38 0.39
N PRO A 72 -14.49 -5.47 1.08
CA PRO A 72 -14.80 -6.74 0.43
C PRO A 72 -16.09 -6.72 -0.40
N GLU A 73 -16.99 -5.76 -0.16
CA GLU A 73 -18.30 -5.61 -0.81
C GLU A 73 -18.37 -4.31 -1.65
N ALA A 74 -17.21 -3.73 -1.98
CA ALA A 74 -17.16 -2.63 -2.94
C ALA A 74 -17.70 -3.09 -4.29
N LEU A 75 -18.17 -2.12 -5.09
CA LEU A 75 -18.53 -2.40 -6.47
C LEU A 75 -17.27 -2.67 -7.29
N ASP A 76 -17.35 -3.65 -8.17
CA ASP A 76 -16.25 -4.12 -9.03
C ASP A 76 -15.62 -2.99 -9.86
N ASP A 77 -16.41 -2.01 -10.28
CA ASP A 77 -15.99 -0.84 -11.06
C ASP A 77 -15.30 0.24 -10.22
N ARG A 78 -15.47 0.23 -8.89
CA ARG A 78 -14.98 1.27 -7.98
C ARG A 78 -13.82 0.82 -7.10
N ILE A 79 -13.69 -0.47 -6.84
CA ILE A 79 -12.65 -1.01 -5.97
C ILE A 79 -11.25 -0.62 -6.47
N GLU A 80 -11.05 -0.60 -7.78
CA GLU A 80 -9.77 -0.22 -8.38
C GLU A 80 -9.47 1.27 -8.18
N ILE A 81 -10.45 2.14 -8.35
CA ILE A 81 -10.31 3.60 -8.13
C ILE A 81 -9.95 3.86 -6.67
N VAL A 82 -10.67 3.22 -5.74
CA VAL A 82 -10.44 3.34 -4.30
C VAL A 82 -9.03 2.83 -3.94
N ALA A 83 -8.62 1.69 -4.51
CA ALA A 83 -7.31 1.13 -4.25
C ALA A 83 -6.18 2.04 -4.75
N ARG A 84 -6.32 2.63 -5.94
CA ARG A 84 -5.37 3.61 -6.47
C ARG A 84 -5.32 4.87 -5.60
N PHE A 85 -6.47 5.40 -5.20
CA PHE A 85 -6.56 6.61 -4.39
C PHE A 85 -5.92 6.41 -3.01
N ILE A 86 -6.25 5.32 -2.30
CA ILE A 86 -5.71 5.07 -0.96
C ILE A 86 -4.22 4.75 -1.04
N ALA A 87 -3.77 3.97 -2.03
CA ALA A 87 -2.35 3.74 -2.24
C ALA A 87 -1.60 5.07 -2.46
N LEU A 88 -2.13 5.97 -3.30
CA LEU A 88 -1.55 7.28 -3.53
C LEU A 88 -1.47 8.11 -2.23
N ALA A 89 -2.55 8.14 -1.46
CA ALA A 89 -2.60 8.84 -0.18
C ALA A 89 -1.54 8.30 0.79
N PHE A 90 -1.40 6.97 0.88
CA PHE A 90 -0.35 6.31 1.68
C PHE A 90 1.05 6.76 1.25
N PHE A 91 1.32 6.77 -0.07
CA PHE A 91 2.61 7.20 -0.61
C PHE A 91 2.91 8.68 -0.41
N MET A 92 1.89 9.54 -0.47
CA MET A 92 2.05 10.97 -0.24
C MET A 92 2.36 11.27 1.24
N VAL A 93 1.69 10.58 2.16
CA VAL A 93 1.86 10.78 3.60
C VAL A 93 3.19 10.18 4.08
N ASP A 94 3.50 8.94 3.71
CA ASP A 94 4.71 8.24 4.15
C ASP A 94 5.98 8.68 3.40
N GLY A 95 5.83 9.23 2.19
CA GLY A 95 6.94 9.58 1.32
C GLY A 95 7.63 10.89 1.66
N LYS A 96 6.89 11.94 2.06
CA LYS A 96 7.44 13.31 2.19
C LYS A 96 6.68 14.29 3.12
N ALA A 97 5.64 13.90 3.85
CA ALA A 97 4.76 14.89 4.52
C ALA A 97 5.12 15.25 5.98
N MET A 98 6.24 14.77 6.54
CA MET A 98 6.65 15.15 7.91
C MET A 98 7.95 15.97 8.01
N GLU A 99 8.55 16.37 6.88
CA GLU A 99 9.69 17.30 6.88
C GLU A 99 9.33 18.70 6.35
N SER A 100 8.17 18.90 5.71
CA SER A 100 7.85 20.19 5.05
C SER A 100 6.59 20.90 5.55
N THR A 101 6.01 20.49 6.67
CA THR A 101 4.71 21.05 7.12
C THR A 101 4.78 21.90 8.39
N PHE A 102 5.91 22.53 8.69
CA PHE A 102 5.92 23.63 9.66
C PHE A 102 6.68 24.88 9.24
N GLU A 103 7.34 24.90 8.06
CA GLU A 103 7.85 26.13 7.48
C GLU A 103 7.52 26.15 5.97
N ASP A 104 6.82 27.22 5.58
CA ASP A 104 6.50 27.65 4.22
C ASP A 104 5.31 26.97 3.49
N ASP A 105 4.15 27.49 3.88
CA ASP A 105 2.97 27.79 3.08
C ASP A 105 3.34 28.40 1.70
N ASP A 106 3.73 27.59 0.70
CA ASP A 106 3.59 27.90 -0.75
C ASP A 106 4.15 26.85 -1.73
N LEU A 107 4.42 25.60 -1.33
CA LEU A 107 4.96 24.60 -2.28
C LEU A 107 3.87 23.91 -3.12
N HIS A 108 3.34 24.67 -4.08
CA HIS A 108 2.76 24.17 -5.31
C HIS A 108 3.73 23.14 -5.95
N HIS A 109 3.50 21.85 -5.73
CA HIS A 109 4.23 20.78 -6.42
C HIS A 109 3.35 20.22 -7.57
N PRO A 110 3.39 20.82 -8.77
CA PRO A 110 2.44 20.55 -9.86
C PRO A 110 2.42 19.09 -10.35
N SER A 111 3.45 18.30 -10.06
CA SER A 111 3.52 16.88 -10.46
C SER A 111 2.54 15.96 -9.72
N TYR A 112 2.10 16.31 -8.51
CA TYR A 112 1.15 15.47 -7.76
C TYR A 112 -0.30 15.77 -8.14
N VAL A 113 -0.60 17.03 -8.43
CA VAL A 113 -1.92 17.46 -8.89
C VAL A 113 -2.29 16.80 -10.22
N SER A 114 -1.33 16.62 -11.14
CA SER A 114 -1.56 15.90 -12.40
C SER A 114 -1.82 14.40 -12.20
N LEU A 115 -1.13 13.76 -11.26
CA LEU A 115 -1.38 12.35 -10.91
C LEU A 115 -2.77 12.15 -10.30
N VAL A 116 -3.21 13.04 -9.41
CA VAL A 116 -4.56 13.01 -8.83
C VAL A 116 -5.63 13.23 -9.91
N LYS A 117 -5.40 14.16 -10.85
CA LYS A 117 -6.33 14.40 -11.98
C LYS A 117 -6.43 13.19 -12.91
N ASN A 118 -5.30 12.55 -13.22
CA ASN A 118 -5.27 11.36 -14.09
C ASN A 118 -5.84 10.12 -13.40
N ALA A 119 -5.75 10.00 -12.07
CA ALA A 119 -6.39 8.93 -11.31
C ALA A 119 -7.93 9.00 -11.35
N ASN A 120 -8.49 10.15 -11.74
CA ASN A 120 -9.93 10.41 -11.78
C ASN A 120 -10.51 10.45 -13.21
N THR A 121 -9.69 10.20 -14.25
CA THR A 121 -10.13 10.26 -15.65
C THR A 121 -10.36 8.84 -16.17
N ILE A 122 -11.63 8.53 -16.49
CA ILE A 122 -12.11 7.36 -17.23
C ILE A 122 -12.09 7.69 -18.73
#